data_AF-A0A4U2Y796-F1
#
_entry.id   AF-A0A4U2Y796-F1
#
_cell.length_a   1.000
_cell.length_b   1.000
_cell.length_c   1.000
_cell.angle_alpha   90.00
_cell.angle_beta   90.00
_cell.angle_gamma   90.00
#
_symmetry.space_group_name_H-M   'P 1'
#
loop_
_entity.id
_entity.type
_entity.pdbx_description
1 polymer ?
#
loop_
_entity_poly.entity_id
_entity_poly.type
_entity_poly.pdbx_seq_one_letter_code
_entity_poly.pdbx_strand_id
1 'polypeptide(L)' 'MKTYTLSNYVVKLEEDGQTMFLHRATGDVMDISPRMRDLLDFLAEPKTYQQLREFVEVDGADVDDVIGMLKDHSFLEISS' A
#
# COMPACT_ATOMS: atom_id res chain seq x y z
N MET A 1 -7.59 -10.33 -15.10
CA MET A 1 -7.55 -8.86 -14.95
C MET A 1 -6.61 -8.58 -13.81
N LYS A 2 -5.62 -7.68 -13.99
CA LYS A 2 -4.63 -7.45 -12.92
C LYS A 2 -5.30 -6.82 -11.69
N THR A 3 -4.99 -7.37 -10.53
CA THR A 3 -5.38 -6.81 -9.23
C THR A 3 -4.16 -6.53 -8.38
N TYR A 4 -4.26 -5.49 -7.57
CA TYR A 4 -3.25 -4.96 -6.69
C TYR A 4 -3.78 -5.10 -5.26
N THR A 5 -3.05 -5.82 -4.42
CA THR A 5 -3.43 -6.10 -3.04
C THR A 5 -2.23 -5.86 -2.14
N LEU A 6 -2.48 -5.45 -0.90
CA LEU A 6 -1.46 -5.39 0.13
C LEU A 6 -0.87 -6.78 0.34
N SER A 7 0.45 -6.86 0.42
CA SER A 7 1.17 -8.10 0.68
C SER A 7 0.76 -8.69 2.02
N ASN A 8 0.55 -10.00 2.07
CA ASN A 8 0.18 -10.73 3.30
C ASN A 8 1.29 -10.69 4.37
N TYR A 9 2.51 -10.32 3.97
CA TYR A 9 3.63 -10.13 4.87
C TYR A 9 3.61 -8.75 5.53
N VAL A 10 2.85 -7.79 5.02
CA VAL A 10 2.68 -6.49 5.66
C VAL A 10 1.70 -6.61 6.82
N VAL A 11 2.11 -6.09 7.99
CA VAL A 11 1.23 -5.93 9.14
C VAL A 11 1.11 -4.49 9.55
N LYS A 12 -0.11 -4.14 9.92
CA LYS A 12 -0.41 -2.93 10.66
C LYS A 12 -0.12 -3.17 12.14
N LEU A 13 0.73 -2.33 12.71
CA LEU A 13 1.03 -2.27 14.14
C LEU A 13 0.49 -0.96 14.68
N GLU A 14 -0.21 -1.01 15.81
CA GLU A 14 -0.70 0.19 16.51
C GLU A 14 -0.10 0.21 17.92
N GLU A 15 0.72 1.21 18.21
CA GLU A 15 1.42 1.38 19.50
C GLU A 15 1.36 2.86 19.91
N ASP A 16 0.92 3.14 21.14
CA ASP A 16 0.81 4.49 21.71
C ASP A 16 0.10 5.53 20.81
N GLY A 17 -0.89 5.08 20.01
CA GLY A 17 -1.64 5.94 19.09
C GLY A 17 -0.94 6.23 17.76
N GLN A 18 0.23 5.63 17.52
CA GLN A 18 0.91 5.63 16.23
C GLN A 18 0.59 4.34 15.47
N THR A 19 0.44 4.47 14.15
CA THR A 19 0.20 3.32 13.27
C THR A 19 1.37 3.16 12.33
N MET A 20 1.97 1.98 12.33
CA MET A 20 3.12 1.62 11.51
C MET A 20 2.76 0.41 10.65
N PHE A 21 3.37 0.31 9.47
CA PHE A 21 3.27 -0.89 8.66
C PHE A 21 4.65 -1.52 8.52
N LEU A 22 4.75 -2.78 8.92
CA LEU A 22 5.98 -3.58 8.91
C LEU A 22 5.83 -4.72 7.91
N HIS A 23 6.80 -4.87 7.02
CA HIS A 23 6.91 -6.06 6.18
C HIS A 23 7.68 -7.17 6.90
N ARG A 24 6.97 -8.19 7.38
CA ARG A 24 7.52 -9.23 8.29
C ARG A 24 8.67 -10.05 7.71
N ALA A 25 8.77 -10.15 6.38
CA ALA A 25 9.82 -10.95 5.74
C ALA A 25 11.13 -10.17 5.57
N THR A 26 11.07 -8.85 5.35
CA THR A 26 12.26 -8.01 5.10
C THR A 26 12.66 -7.20 6.32
N GLY A 27 11.74 -7.00 7.27
CA GLY A 27 11.93 -6.07 8.38
C GLY A 27 11.75 -4.61 7.97
N ASP A 28 11.34 -4.34 6.73
CA ASP A 28 11.16 -2.98 6.26
C ASP A 28 9.99 -2.31 6.96
N VAL A 29 10.30 -1.15 7.54
CA VAL A 29 9.34 -0.24 8.13
C VAL A 29 9.28 0.97 7.23
N MET A 30 8.09 1.25 6.70
CA MET A 30 7.85 2.48 5.97
C MET A 30 7.37 3.53 6.98
N ASP A 31 7.83 4.78 6.84
CA ASP A 31 7.29 5.89 7.64
C ASP A 31 5.92 6.27 7.06
N ILE A 32 4.88 6.07 7.86
CA ILE A 32 3.50 6.10 7.38
C ILE A 32 2.92 7.48 7.61
N SER A 33 2.91 8.29 6.56
CA SER A 33 2.01 9.45 6.56
C SER A 33 0.55 8.97 6.65
N PRO A 34 -0.38 9.77 7.21
CA PRO A 34 -1.81 9.40 7.26
C PRO A 34 -2.37 8.98 5.90
N ARG A 35 -1.88 9.60 4.82
CA ARG A 35 -2.24 9.26 3.44
C ARG A 35 -1.77 7.86 3.03
N MET A 36 -0.55 7.47 3.40
CA MET A 36 -0.04 6.14 3.13
C MET A 36 -0.85 5.08 3.88
N ARG A 37 -1.27 5.39 5.10
CA ARG A 37 -2.17 4.51 5.87
C ARG A 37 -3.47 4.27 5.12
N ASP A 38 -4.13 5.33 4.65
CA ASP A 38 -5.41 5.21 3.92
C ASP A 38 -5.26 4.40 2.63
N LEU A 39 -4.13 4.58 1.92
CA LEU A 39 -3.81 3.81 0.73
C LEU A 39 -3.59 2.30 1.04
N LEU A 40 -2.84 1.98 2.09
CA LEU A 40 -2.59 0.58 2.46
C LEU A 40 -3.87 -0.09 3.00
N ASP A 41 -4.69 0.64 3.75
CA ASP A 41 -6.01 0.18 4.19
C ASP A 41 -6.93 -0.04 2.96
N PHE A 42 -6.88 0.82 1.94
CA PHE A 42 -7.60 0.64 0.68
C PHE A 42 -7.15 -0.62 -0.10
N LEU A 43 -5.85 -0.92 -0.07
CA LEU A 43 -5.25 -2.10 -0.69
C LEU A 43 -5.41 -3.38 0.15
N ALA A 44 -6.02 -3.34 1.34
CA ALA A 44 -6.29 -4.53 2.14
C ALA A 44 -7.19 -5.57 1.44
N GLU A 45 -7.92 -5.15 0.40
CA GLU A 45 -8.64 -6.03 -0.51
C GLU A 45 -8.17 -5.79 -1.95
N PRO A 46 -8.28 -6.79 -2.86
CA PRO A 46 -7.85 -6.64 -4.24
C PRO A 46 -8.49 -5.46 -4.96
N LYS A 47 -7.66 -4.59 -5.54
CA LYS A 47 -8.09 -3.42 -6.33
C LYS A 47 -7.64 -3.53 -7.77
N THR A 48 -8.46 -3.04 -8.68
CA THR A 48 -8.07 -2.88 -10.08
C THR A 48 -7.19 -1.64 -10.26
N TYR A 49 -6.47 -1.57 -11.39
CA TYR A 49 -5.69 -0.38 -11.74
C TYR A 49 -6.56 0.89 -11.76
N GLN A 50 -7.78 0.80 -12.30
CA GLN A 50 -8.69 1.94 -12.37
C GLN A 50 -9.09 2.44 -10.97
N GLN A 51 -9.45 1.53 -10.05
CA GLN A 51 -9.80 1.90 -8.68
C GLN A 51 -8.62 2.53 -7.93
N LEU A 52 -7.41 1.98 -8.12
CA LEU A 52 -6.20 2.54 -7.53
C LEU A 52 -5.89 3.92 -8.10
N ARG A 53 -6.02 4.09 -9.41
CA ARG A 53 -5.86 5.38 -10.08
C ARG A 53 -6.86 6.41 -9.55
N GLU A 54 -8.15 6.06 -9.48
CA GLU A 54 -9.19 6.96 -8.97
C GLU A 54 -8.90 7.42 -7.54
N PHE A 55 -8.38 6.52 -6.69
CA PHE A 55 -7.96 6.86 -5.33
C PHE A 55 -6.77 7.82 -5.30
N VAL A 56 -5.73 7.57 -6.11
CA VAL A 56 -4.47 8.33 -6.10
C VAL A 56 -4.59 9.67 -6.86
N GLU A 57 -5.42 9.74 -7.90
CA GLU A 57 -5.62 10.91 -8.76
C GLU A 57 -6.34 12.05 -8.03
N VAL A 58 -7.18 11.72 -7.02
CA VAL A 58 -7.78 12.71 -6.10
C VAL A 58 -6.71 13.57 -5.41
N ASP A 59 -5.52 13.01 -5.23
CA ASP A 59 -4.43 13.65 -4.52
C ASP A 59 -3.29 14.15 -5.44
N GLY A 60 -3.47 14.08 -6.77
CA GLY A 60 -2.51 14.57 -7.76
C GLY A 60 -1.19 13.80 -7.85
N ALA A 61 -1.11 12.59 -7.31
CA ALA A 61 0.04 11.71 -7.49
C ALA A 61 -0.12 10.82 -8.73
N ASP A 62 0.99 10.39 -9.32
CA ASP A 62 0.97 9.40 -10.39
C ASP A 62 0.76 7.99 -9.79
N VAL A 63 -0.22 7.27 -10.31
CA VAL A 63 -0.52 5.90 -9.87
C VAL A 63 0.64 4.95 -10.14
N ASP A 64 1.39 5.16 -11.23
CA ASP A 64 2.52 4.31 -11.59
C ASP A 64 3.70 4.53 -10.60
N ASP A 65 3.92 5.76 -10.14
CA ASP A 65 4.90 6.08 -9.09
C ASP A 65 4.53 5.43 -7.76
N VAL A 66 3.24 5.48 -7.39
CA VAL A 66 2.74 4.83 -6.16
C VAL A 66 2.91 3.31 -6.24
N ILE A 67 2.55 2.70 -7.36
CA ILE A 67 2.77 1.26 -7.60
C ILE A 67 4.26 0.93 -7.52
N GLY A 68 5.13 1.75 -8.13
CA GLY A 68 6.58 1.60 -8.10
C GLY A 68 7.11 1.58 -6.67
N MET A 69 6.80 2.62 -5.89
CA MET A 69 7.20 2.74 -4.50
C MET A 69 6.71 1.55 -3.64
N LEU A 70 5.44 1.16 -3.75
CA LEU A 70 4.92 0.02 -2.98
C LEU A 70 5.58 -1.31 -3.37
N LYS A 71 5.96 -1.47 -4.64
CA LYS A 71 6.72 -2.64 -5.09
C LYS A 71 8.16 -2.64 -4.57
N ASP A 72 8.82 -1.50 -4.56
CA ASP A 72 10.20 -1.38 -4.08
C ASP A 72 10.33 -1.79 -2.60
N HIS A 73 9.27 -1.53 -1.82
CA HIS A 73 9.18 -1.97 -0.44
C HIS A 73 8.59 -3.39 -0.25
N SER A 74 8.22 -4.10 -1.32
CA SER A 74 7.53 -5.39 -1.27
C SER A 74 6.14 -5.35 -0.60
N PHE A 75 5.49 -4.19 -0.56
CA PHE A 75 4.18 -4.03 0.08
C PHE A 75 3.02 -4.42 -0.85
N LEU A 76 3.29 -4.66 -2.14
CA LEU A 76 2.25 -4.90 -3.16
C LEU A 76 2.36 -6.31 -3.75
N GLU A 77 1.26 -7.05 -3.71
CA GLU A 77 1.05 -8.28 -4.47
C GLU A 77 0.24 -7.98 -5.73
N ILE A 78 0.68 -8.50 -6.88
CA ILE A 78 0.01 -8.31 -8.18
C ILE A 78 -0.42 -9.67 -8.71
N SER A 79 -1.73 -9.87 -8.83
CA SER A 79 -2.34 -11.08 -9.40
C SER A 79 -2.92 -10.80 -10.79
N SER A 80 -3.10 -11.82 -11.62
CA SER A 80 -3.59 -11.70 -13.02
C SER A 80 -4.95 -12.35 -13.24
#